data_AF-A0A9Q0AS05-F1
#
_entry.id   AF-A0A9Q0AS05-F1
#
_cell.length_a   1.000
_cell.length_b   1.000
_cell.length_c   1.000
_cell.angle_alpha   90.00
_cell.angle_beta   90.00
_cell.angle_gamma   90.00
#
_symmetry.space_group_name_H-M   'P 1'
#
loop_
_entity.id
_entity.type
_entity.pdbx_description
1 polymer ?
#
loop_
_entity_poly.entity_id
_entity_poly.type
_entity_poly.pdbx_seq_one_letter_code
_entity_poly.pdbx_strand_id
1 'polypeptide(L)'
;MPAGNEAFTALTPRQAFALARSHAELLRQLFNHPEFKYTEPPTSVRYPVDVDRTPPALLMVSDFVQTTYVEHVLPLLPAGTSRKCKDVGNPWAFADPNYSWEWTWDESAGELRDAQGAKIDFPVLPKARAIELRGDVYSRSFMAHKCICENDSDVKARMMIGGQSFDFGEEARRIIKSLEQNP
;
A
#
# COMPACT_ATOMS: atom_id res chain seq x y z
N MET A 1 28.92 11.16 13.06
CA MET A 1 27.46 11.30 12.88
C MET A 1 27.23 11.98 11.54
N PRO A 2 26.96 11.26 10.44
CA PRO A 2 26.71 11.91 9.16
C PRO A 2 25.24 12.33 9.04
N ALA A 3 25.04 13.49 8.40
CA ALA A 3 23.83 14.03 7.76
C ALA A 3 22.49 13.80 8.50
N GLY A 4 21.93 14.80 9.16
CA GLY A 4 21.38 15.96 8.45
C GLY A 4 19.88 15.90 8.69
N ASN A 5 19.40 16.77 9.58
CA ASN A 5 18.02 16.90 9.99
C ASN A 5 17.21 17.48 8.81
N GLU A 6 17.09 16.75 7.70
CA GLU A 6 16.11 17.06 6.68
C GLU A 6 14.76 16.98 7.39
N ALA A 7 14.17 18.17 7.60
CA ALA A 7 12.90 18.27 8.28
C ALA A 7 11.92 17.29 7.62
N PHE A 8 11.41 16.35 8.42
CA PHE A 8 10.37 15.44 8.00
C PHE A 8 9.19 16.31 7.56
N THR A 9 9.08 16.50 6.24
CA THR A 9 8.23 17.52 5.61
C THR A 9 7.07 16.84 4.91
N ALA A 10 6.02 17.62 4.64
CA ALA A 10 4.89 17.17 3.84
C ALA A 10 5.39 16.66 2.48
N LEU A 11 4.83 15.54 2.04
CA LEU A 11 5.15 14.97 0.72
C LEU A 11 4.64 15.89 -0.39
N THR A 12 5.42 15.96 -1.47
CA THR A 12 4.93 16.50 -2.75
C THR A 12 3.90 15.55 -3.36
N PRO A 13 3.01 16.03 -4.26
CA PRO A 13 2.06 15.17 -4.99
C PRO A 13 2.73 13.96 -5.66
N ARG A 14 3.90 14.16 -6.29
CA ARG A 14 4.68 13.09 -6.92
C ARG A 14 5.11 12.02 -5.92
N GLN A 15 5.60 12.43 -4.74
CA GLN A 15 6.01 11.50 -3.69
C GLN A 15 4.82 10.76 -3.09
N ALA A 16 3.71 11.46 -2.80
CA ALA A 16 2.49 10.84 -2.31
C ALA A 16 1.93 9.81 -3.31
N PHE A 17 1.95 10.12 -4.61
CA PHE A 17 1.52 9.19 -5.64
C PHE A 17 2.44 7.97 -5.77
N ALA A 18 3.76 8.16 -5.75
CA ALA A 18 4.73 7.08 -5.81
C ALA A 18 4.59 6.14 -4.59
N LEU A 19 4.46 6.71 -3.39
CA LEU A 19 4.20 5.97 -2.15
C LEU A 19 2.92 5.14 -2.26
N ALA A 20 1.83 5.76 -2.74
CA ALA A 20 0.55 5.08 -2.95
C ALA A 20 0.63 3.96 -3.98
N ARG A 21 1.39 4.15 -5.06
CA ARG A 21 1.58 3.14 -6.11
C ARG A 21 2.28 1.91 -5.55
N SER A 22 3.36 2.11 -4.80
CA SER A 22 4.11 1.02 -4.16
C SER A 22 3.27 0.27 -3.12
N HIS A 23 2.49 0.96 -2.29
CA HIS A 23 1.58 0.28 -1.36
C HIS A 23 0.45 -0.48 -2.06
N ALA A 24 -0.14 0.09 -3.11
CA ALA A 24 -1.15 -0.60 -3.91
C ALA A 24 -0.57 -1.86 -4.58
N GLU A 25 0.67 -1.78 -5.08
CA GLU A 25 1.39 -2.92 -5.62
C GLU A 25 1.67 -3.99 -4.58
N LEU A 26 2.15 -3.61 -3.39
CA LEU A 26 2.34 -4.55 -2.28
C LEU A 26 1.04 -5.27 -1.92
N LEU A 27 -0.08 -4.54 -1.82
CA LEU A 27 -1.39 -5.13 -1.57
C LEU A 27 -1.78 -6.11 -2.67
N ARG A 28 -1.55 -5.77 -3.94
CA ARG A 28 -1.80 -6.70 -5.05
C ARG A 28 -0.98 -7.98 -4.91
N GLN A 29 0.27 -7.92 -4.47
CA GLN A 29 1.09 -9.11 -4.24
C GLN A 29 0.56 -9.96 -3.08
N LEU A 30 0.18 -9.33 -1.97
CA LEU A 30 -0.32 -10.05 -0.79
C LEU A 30 -1.67 -10.72 -1.07
N PHE A 31 -2.62 -10.01 -1.67
CA PHE A 31 -3.95 -10.54 -1.95
C PHE A 31 -3.97 -11.56 -3.09
N ASN A 32 -3.05 -11.46 -4.06
CA ASN A 32 -2.92 -12.47 -5.12
C ASN A 32 -1.90 -13.58 -4.78
N HIS A 33 -1.42 -13.63 -3.54
CA HIS A 33 -0.52 -14.69 -3.11
C HIS A 33 -1.20 -16.07 -3.30
N PRO A 34 -0.52 -17.12 -3.79
CA PRO A 34 -1.15 -18.41 -4.06
C PRO A 34 -1.84 -19.06 -2.86
N GLU A 35 -1.38 -18.75 -1.65
CA GLU A 35 -1.97 -19.23 -0.39
C GLU A 35 -3.11 -18.34 0.13
N PHE A 36 -3.37 -17.18 -0.48
CA PHE A 36 -4.54 -16.37 -0.17
C PHE A 36 -5.79 -17.05 -0.75
N LYS A 37 -6.68 -17.54 0.12
CA LYS A 37 -7.86 -18.29 -0.30
C LYS A 37 -9.11 -17.43 -0.24
N TYR A 38 -9.94 -17.58 -1.25
CA TYR A 38 -11.25 -16.94 -1.35
C TYR A 38 -12.33 -18.02 -1.39
N THR A 39 -13.47 -17.73 -0.78
CA THR A 39 -14.65 -18.64 -0.78
C THR A 39 -15.36 -18.64 -2.14
N GLU A 40 -15.25 -17.54 -2.88
CA GLU A 40 -15.70 -17.37 -4.27
C GLU A 40 -14.74 -16.37 -4.97
N PRO A 41 -14.68 -16.34 -6.32
CA PRO A 41 -13.80 -15.41 -7.03
C PRO A 41 -14.03 -13.94 -6.61
N PRO A 42 -12.98 -13.16 -6.31
CA PRO A 42 -13.13 -11.77 -5.92
C PRO A 42 -13.64 -10.92 -7.09
N THR A 43 -14.40 -9.87 -6.76
CA THR A 43 -14.92 -8.87 -7.69
C THR A 43 -14.48 -7.48 -7.26
N SER A 44 -14.67 -6.46 -8.10
CA SER A 44 -14.36 -5.07 -7.76
C SER A 44 -15.12 -4.55 -6.52
N VAL A 45 -16.23 -5.19 -6.13
CA VAL A 45 -17.06 -4.80 -4.99
C VAL A 45 -16.83 -5.68 -3.75
N ARG A 46 -16.52 -6.96 -3.94
CA ARG A 46 -16.46 -7.96 -2.86
C ARG A 46 -15.25 -8.87 -2.98
N TYR A 47 -14.56 -9.10 -1.86
CA TYR A 47 -13.43 -10.02 -1.73
C TYR A 47 -13.66 -10.97 -0.53
N PRO A 48 -14.37 -12.09 -0.74
CA PRO A 48 -14.80 -12.93 0.37
C PRO A 48 -13.69 -13.92 0.74
N VAL A 49 -12.79 -13.46 1.61
CA VAL A 49 -11.65 -14.21 2.12
C VAL A 49 -12.11 -15.47 2.86
N ASP A 50 -11.46 -16.59 2.58
CA ASP A 50 -11.60 -17.86 3.30
C ASP A 50 -10.59 -17.85 4.45
N VAL A 51 -11.04 -17.39 5.62
CA VAL A 51 -10.19 -17.19 6.80
C VAL A 51 -9.66 -18.50 7.38
N ASP A 52 -10.37 -19.62 7.17
CA ASP A 52 -10.00 -20.92 7.71
C ASP A 52 -8.89 -21.58 6.87
N ARG A 53 -8.86 -21.29 5.56
CA ARG A 53 -7.89 -21.88 4.62
C ARG A 53 -6.73 -20.95 4.26
N THR A 54 -6.80 -19.67 4.62
CA THR A 54 -5.71 -18.72 4.40
C THR A 54 -4.76 -18.73 5.60
N PRO A 55 -3.43 -18.80 5.39
CA PRO A 55 -2.45 -18.75 6.47
C PRO A 55 -2.64 -17.50 7.35
N PRO A 56 -2.63 -17.62 8.70
CA PRO A 56 -2.84 -16.49 9.60
C PRO A 56 -1.85 -15.33 9.37
N ALA A 57 -0.58 -15.65 9.08
CA ALA A 57 0.44 -14.66 8.76
C ALA A 57 0.04 -13.78 7.57
N LEU A 58 -0.52 -14.39 6.53
CA LEU A 58 -0.94 -13.70 5.33
C LEU A 58 -2.18 -12.82 5.57
N LEU A 59 -3.14 -13.30 6.37
CA LEU A 59 -4.29 -12.50 6.81
C LEU A 59 -3.84 -11.27 7.63
N MET A 60 -2.99 -11.48 8.63
CA MET A 60 -2.56 -10.41 9.53
C MET A 60 -1.75 -9.33 8.81
N VAL A 61 -0.78 -9.74 7.97
CA VAL A 61 0.06 -8.78 7.26
C VAL A 61 -0.72 -8.06 6.15
N SER A 62 -1.57 -8.75 5.40
CA SER A 62 -2.40 -8.10 4.37
C SER A 62 -3.36 -7.08 4.98
N ASP A 63 -4.02 -7.41 6.10
CA ASP A 63 -4.90 -6.49 6.82
C ASP A 63 -4.14 -5.28 7.38
N PHE A 64 -2.96 -5.51 7.96
CA PHE A 64 -2.11 -4.43 8.47
C PHE A 64 -1.64 -3.47 7.36
N VAL A 65 -1.20 -4.00 6.22
CA VAL A 65 -0.80 -3.20 5.06
C VAL A 65 -2.02 -2.49 4.45
N GLN A 66 -3.18 -3.14 4.41
CA GLN A 66 -4.41 -2.54 3.89
C GLN A 66 -4.87 -1.38 4.77
N THR A 67 -4.87 -1.56 6.08
CA THR A 67 -5.18 -0.51 7.05
C THR A 67 -4.21 0.66 6.93
N THR A 68 -2.91 0.36 6.79
CA THR A 68 -1.88 1.39 6.54
C THR A 68 -2.18 2.17 5.26
N TYR A 69 -2.50 1.47 4.18
CA TYR A 69 -2.83 2.09 2.90
C TYR A 69 -4.08 2.97 2.98
N VAL A 70 -5.18 2.46 3.55
CA VAL A 70 -6.47 3.15 3.61
C VAL A 70 -6.43 4.34 4.56
N GLU A 71 -5.86 4.18 5.75
CA GLU A 71 -5.95 5.19 6.80
C GLU A 71 -4.81 6.22 6.75
N HIS A 72 -3.66 5.87 6.15
CA HIS A 72 -2.46 6.71 6.22
C HIS A 72 -1.94 7.14 4.85
N VAL A 73 -2.10 6.31 3.81
CA VAL A 73 -1.62 6.63 2.46
C VAL A 73 -2.69 7.32 1.62
N LEU A 74 -3.91 6.78 1.55
CA LEU A 74 -5.00 7.36 0.77
C LEU A 74 -5.37 8.81 1.15
N PRO A 75 -5.30 9.24 2.42
CA PRO A 75 -5.56 10.64 2.77
C PRO A 75 -4.57 11.65 2.17
N LEU A 76 -3.43 11.19 1.65
CA LEU A 76 -2.45 12.01 0.95
C LEU A 76 -2.82 12.23 -0.53
N LEU A 77 -3.85 11.54 -1.02
CA LEU A 77 -4.30 11.57 -2.41
C LEU A 77 -5.69 12.21 -2.53
N PRO A 78 -6.09 12.64 -3.74
CA PRO A 78 -7.47 13.04 -3.98
C PRO A 78 -8.48 11.95 -3.60
N ALA A 79 -9.66 12.34 -3.15
CA ALA A 79 -10.71 11.39 -2.77
C ALA A 79 -11.11 10.50 -3.95
N GLY A 80 -11.19 9.18 -3.71
CA GLY A 80 -11.57 8.20 -4.74
C GLY A 80 -10.43 7.74 -5.65
N THR A 81 -9.18 8.20 -5.44
CA THR A 81 -8.04 7.79 -6.29
C THR A 81 -7.90 6.26 -6.39
N SER A 82 -8.11 5.51 -5.30
CA SER A 82 -8.04 4.03 -5.27
C SER A 82 -9.13 3.30 -6.06
N ARG A 83 -10.13 4.03 -6.56
CA ARG A 83 -11.23 3.55 -7.41
C ARG A 83 -11.18 4.16 -8.81
N LYS A 84 -10.45 5.26 -9.01
CA LYS A 84 -10.45 5.99 -10.27
C LYS A 84 -9.15 5.86 -11.04
N CYS A 85 -8.03 5.63 -10.36
CA CYS A 85 -6.71 5.49 -10.98
C CYS A 85 -6.15 4.07 -10.82
N LYS A 86 -5.80 3.43 -11.94
CA LYS A 86 -5.34 2.03 -11.97
C LYS A 86 -4.04 1.81 -11.18
N ASP A 87 -3.11 2.74 -11.26
CA ASP A 87 -1.77 2.61 -10.67
C ASP A 87 -1.82 2.44 -9.15
N VAL A 88 -2.76 3.15 -8.52
CA VAL A 88 -3.05 3.09 -7.08
C VAL A 88 -4.38 2.38 -6.80
N GLY A 89 -4.89 1.61 -7.75
CA GLY A 89 -6.14 0.88 -7.58
C GLY A 89 -6.02 -0.15 -6.45
N ASN A 90 -7.09 -0.30 -5.66
CA ASN A 90 -7.17 -1.43 -4.73
C ASN A 90 -7.08 -2.77 -5.50
N PRO A 91 -6.63 -3.86 -4.85
CA PRO A 91 -6.39 -5.13 -5.53
C PRO A 91 -7.60 -5.69 -6.29
N TRP A 92 -8.81 -5.45 -5.79
CA TRP A 92 -10.03 -6.05 -6.33
C TRP A 92 -10.53 -5.35 -7.58
N ALA A 93 -10.49 -4.01 -7.59
CA ALA A 93 -10.74 -3.24 -8.81
C ALA A 93 -9.68 -3.54 -9.89
N PHE A 94 -8.44 -3.81 -9.48
CA PHE A 94 -7.37 -4.20 -10.40
C PHE A 94 -7.56 -5.60 -11.01
N ALA A 95 -8.14 -6.53 -10.25
CA ALA A 95 -8.42 -7.89 -10.71
C ALA A 95 -9.64 -7.99 -11.64
N ASP A 96 -10.52 -6.98 -11.65
CA ASP A 96 -11.69 -6.95 -12.51
C ASP A 96 -11.31 -6.44 -13.92
N PRO A 97 -11.33 -7.30 -14.96
CA PRO A 97 -10.92 -6.91 -16.32
C PRO A 97 -11.88 -5.91 -16.97
N ASN A 98 -13.10 -5.78 -16.44
CA ASN A 98 -14.12 -4.86 -16.95
C ASN A 98 -14.17 -3.55 -16.16
N TYR A 99 -13.25 -3.35 -15.21
CA TYR A 99 -13.23 -2.15 -14.40
C TYR A 99 -12.81 -0.92 -15.22
N SER A 100 -13.66 0.11 -15.20
CA SER A 100 -13.41 1.36 -15.91
C SER A 100 -12.67 2.34 -15.01
N TRP A 101 -11.43 2.66 -15.37
CA TRP A 101 -10.62 3.69 -14.70
C TRP A 101 -10.92 5.06 -15.29
N GLU A 102 -11.08 6.07 -14.43
CA GLU A 102 -11.45 7.44 -14.84
C GLU A 102 -10.24 8.36 -14.89
N TRP A 103 -9.18 8.06 -14.14
CA TRP A 103 -8.04 8.94 -13.91
C TRP A 103 -6.72 8.27 -14.31
N THR A 104 -5.80 9.09 -14.82
CA THR A 104 -4.45 8.69 -15.22
C THR A 104 -3.42 9.59 -14.57
N TRP A 105 -2.26 9.03 -14.21
CA TRP A 105 -1.12 9.79 -13.75
C TRP A 105 -0.28 10.30 -14.92
N ASP A 106 -0.06 11.61 -14.98
CA ASP A 106 0.86 12.25 -15.90
C ASP A 106 2.26 12.31 -15.27
N GLU A 107 3.14 11.38 -15.66
CA GLU A 107 4.50 11.30 -15.12
C GLU A 107 5.32 12.56 -15.38
N SER A 108 5.07 13.26 -16.49
CA SER A 108 5.82 14.44 -16.89
C SER A 108 5.43 15.64 -16.03
N ALA A 109 4.13 15.87 -15.84
CA ALA A 109 3.61 16.95 -15.01
C ALA A 109 3.68 16.64 -13.52
N GLY A 110 3.67 15.36 -13.13
CA GLY A 110 3.54 14.93 -11.74
C GLY A 110 2.14 15.21 -11.19
N GLU A 111 1.11 14.96 -12.00
CA GLU A 111 -0.27 15.32 -11.72
C GLU A 111 -1.23 14.19 -12.08
N LEU A 112 -2.37 14.12 -11.40
CA LEU A 112 -3.50 13.28 -11.81
C LEU A 112 -4.36 14.04 -12.81
N ARG A 113 -4.83 13.35 -13.86
CA ARG A 113 -5.77 13.88 -14.84
C ARG A 113 -6.98 12.97 -14.98
N ASP A 114 -8.16 13.55 -15.20
CA ASP A 114 -9.34 12.78 -15.60
C ASP A 114 -9.34 12.44 -17.10
N ALA A 115 -10.37 11.71 -17.53
CA ALA A 115 -10.57 11.32 -18.92
C ALA A 115 -10.71 12.49 -19.90
N GLN A 116 -11.01 13.70 -19.41
CA GLN A 116 -11.09 14.94 -20.20
C GLN A 116 -9.77 15.72 -20.19
N GLY A 117 -8.75 15.23 -19.48
CA GLY A 117 -7.45 15.85 -19.34
C GLY A 117 -7.39 16.94 -18.26
N ALA A 118 -8.47 17.16 -17.50
CA ALA A 118 -8.49 18.14 -16.43
C ALA A 118 -7.67 17.63 -15.23
N LYS A 119 -6.92 18.55 -14.62
CA LYS A 119 -6.09 18.25 -13.45
C LYS A 119 -6.97 17.95 -12.24
N ILE A 120 -6.60 16.91 -11.49
CA ILE A 120 -7.17 16.58 -10.19
C ILE A 120 -6.23 17.07 -9.10
N ASP A 121 -6.71 18.00 -8.28
CA ASP A 121 -5.92 18.61 -7.22
C ASP A 121 -5.74 17.66 -6.03
N PHE A 122 -4.51 17.61 -5.52
CA PHE A 122 -4.17 16.90 -4.30
C PHE A 122 -4.71 17.62 -3.07
N PRO A 123 -5.04 16.89 -2.00
CA PRO A 123 -5.56 17.50 -0.78
C PRO A 123 -4.54 18.44 -0.15
N VAL A 124 -5.00 19.63 0.25
CA VAL A 124 -4.20 20.56 1.04
C VAL A 124 -4.36 20.20 2.51
N LEU A 125 -3.41 19.43 3.04
CA LEU A 125 -3.41 19.01 4.43
C LEU A 125 -2.71 20.05 5.33
N PRO A 126 -3.19 20.27 6.57
CA PRO A 126 -2.41 21.00 7.56
C PRO A 126 -1.02 20.38 7.72
N LYS A 127 0.04 21.20 7.77
CA LYS A 127 1.43 20.73 7.82
C LYS A 127 1.67 19.68 8.90
N ALA A 128 1.13 19.87 10.10
CA ALA A 128 1.25 18.91 11.20
C ALA A 128 0.65 17.55 10.84
N ARG A 129 -0.54 17.53 10.23
CA ARG A 129 -1.21 16.29 9.80
C ARG A 129 -0.47 15.60 8.66
N ALA A 130 0.08 16.35 7.70
CA ALA A 130 0.87 15.77 6.61
C ALA A 130 2.15 15.09 7.12
N ILE A 131 2.80 15.70 8.11
CA ILE A 131 4.01 15.16 8.78
C ILE A 131 3.66 13.92 9.60
N GLU A 132 2.58 13.97 10.37
CA GLU A 132 2.07 12.84 11.16
C GLU A 132 1.78 11.63 10.25
N LEU A 133 0.97 11.82 9.20
CA LEU A 133 0.63 10.76 8.25
C LEU A 133 1.88 10.13 7.61
N ARG A 134 2.84 10.95 7.19
CA ARG A 134 4.10 10.44 6.63
C ARG A 134 4.88 9.62 7.68
N GLY A 135 4.86 10.02 8.94
CA GLY A 135 5.57 9.35 10.03
C GLY A 135 4.94 8.01 10.37
N ASP A 136 3.61 7.97 10.37
CA ASP A 136 2.84 6.76 10.52
C ASP A 136 3.10 5.80 9.36
N VAL A 137 3.07 6.27 8.10
CA VAL A 137 3.40 5.41 6.95
C VAL A 137 4.81 4.85 7.07
N TYR A 138 5.81 5.69 7.41
CA TYR A 138 7.18 5.22 7.59
C TYR A 138 7.30 4.12 8.64
N SER A 139 6.79 4.38 9.86
CA SER A 139 6.87 3.42 10.96
C SER A 139 6.09 2.13 10.67
N ARG A 140 4.94 2.23 10.01
CA ARG A 140 4.14 1.05 9.63
C ARG A 140 4.79 0.27 8.49
N SER A 141 5.40 0.93 7.51
CA SER A 141 6.18 0.27 6.46
C SER A 141 7.41 -0.44 7.01
N PHE A 142 8.08 0.12 8.01
CA PHE A 142 9.15 -0.55 8.75
C PHE A 142 8.64 -1.83 9.47
N MET A 143 7.48 -1.76 10.13
CA MET A 143 6.88 -2.93 10.78
C MET A 143 6.46 -4.00 9.76
N ALA A 144 5.85 -3.59 8.65
CA ALA A 144 5.52 -4.50 7.55
C ALA A 144 6.78 -5.14 6.94
N HIS A 145 7.87 -4.38 6.78
CA HIS A 145 9.16 -4.89 6.32
C HIS A 145 9.66 -6.02 7.23
N LYS A 146 9.67 -5.80 8.55
CA LYS A 146 10.04 -6.84 9.53
C LYS A 146 9.19 -8.09 9.39
N CYS A 147 7.87 -7.94 9.35
CA CYS A 147 6.96 -9.07 9.21
C CYS A 147 7.14 -9.82 7.88
N ILE A 148 7.41 -9.12 6.78
CA ILE A 148 7.53 -9.73 5.45
C ILE A 148 8.92 -10.34 5.21
N CYS A 149 9.97 -9.66 5.65
CA CYS A 149 11.35 -10.01 5.29
C CYS A 149 12.11 -10.72 6.40
N GLU A 150 11.82 -10.44 7.67
CA GLU A 150 12.62 -10.89 8.82
C GLU A 150 11.88 -11.89 9.72
N ASN A 151 10.68 -12.36 9.35
CA ASN A 151 9.90 -13.27 10.22
C ASN A 151 10.54 -14.65 10.46
N ASP A 152 11.54 -15.02 9.66
CA ASP A 152 12.34 -16.23 9.84
C ASP A 152 13.45 -16.06 10.89
N SER A 153 13.88 -14.85 11.16
CA SER A 153 15.10 -14.53 11.93
C SER A 153 14.82 -13.66 13.15
N ASP A 154 13.84 -12.77 13.09
CA ASP A 154 13.34 -11.96 14.21
C ASP A 154 12.14 -12.65 14.87
N VAL A 155 12.35 -13.14 16.10
CA VAL A 155 11.31 -13.81 16.92
C VAL A 155 10.10 -12.90 17.15
N LYS A 156 10.30 -11.59 17.33
CA LYS A 156 9.18 -10.67 17.54
C LYS A 156 8.36 -10.53 16.26
N ALA A 157 9.02 -10.40 15.11
CA ALA A 157 8.35 -10.39 13.81
C ALA A 157 7.51 -11.64 13.59
N ARG A 158 8.07 -12.82 13.90
CA ARG A 158 7.35 -14.10 13.81
C ARG A 158 6.13 -14.15 14.73
N MET A 159 6.26 -13.69 15.97
CA MET A 159 5.14 -13.68 16.93
C MET A 159 4.01 -12.75 16.49
N MET A 160 4.32 -11.61 15.86
CA MET A 160 3.31 -10.68 15.34
C MET A 160 2.47 -11.27 14.18
N ILE A 161 2.97 -12.28 13.48
CA ILE A 161 2.29 -12.91 12.34
C ILE A 161 1.73 -14.31 12.66
N GLY A 162 1.54 -14.62 13.95
CA GLY A 162 0.94 -15.89 14.38
C GLY A 162 1.93 -16.98 14.81
N GLY A 163 3.19 -16.61 15.07
CA GLY A 163 4.18 -17.48 15.70
C GLY A 163 4.89 -18.46 14.77
N GLN A 164 4.53 -18.48 13.49
CA GLN A 164 5.20 -19.26 12.45
C GLN A 164 5.80 -18.34 11.39
N SER A 165 6.95 -18.74 10.84
CA SER A 165 7.52 -18.05 9.69
C SER A 165 6.64 -18.29 8.46
N PHE A 166 6.56 -17.29 7.59
CA PHE A 166 5.80 -17.35 6.36
C PHE A 166 6.58 -16.69 5.23
N ASP A 167 6.59 -17.32 4.06
CA ASP A 167 7.17 -16.72 2.87
C ASP A 167 6.12 -15.93 2.09
N PHE A 168 6.26 -14.61 2.09
CA PHE A 168 5.36 -13.70 1.37
C PHE A 168 5.71 -13.57 -0.13
N GLY A 169 6.75 -14.27 -0.60
CA GLY A 169 7.25 -14.19 -1.96
C GLY A 169 8.26 -13.07 -2.19
N GLU A 170 9.15 -13.28 -3.16
CA GLU A 170 10.26 -12.35 -3.47
C GLU A 170 9.77 -10.94 -3.84
N GLU A 171 8.66 -10.85 -4.54
CA GLU A 171 8.16 -9.57 -5.04
C GLU A 171 7.60 -8.69 -3.91
N ALA A 172 6.86 -9.27 -2.96
CA ALA A 172 6.42 -8.56 -1.76
C ALA A 172 7.64 -8.06 -0.95
N ARG A 173 8.68 -8.90 -0.80
CA ARG A 173 9.94 -8.54 -0.13
C ARG A 173 10.65 -7.39 -0.85
N ARG A 174 10.69 -7.40 -2.19
CA ARG A 174 11.32 -6.34 -2.99
C ARG A 174 10.61 -5.01 -2.81
N ILE A 175 9.28 -5.00 -2.92
CA ILE A 175 8.47 -3.77 -2.81
C ILE A 175 8.60 -3.16 -1.42
N ILE A 176 8.47 -3.96 -0.35
CA ILE A 176 8.51 -3.41 1.01
C ILE A 176 9.89 -2.87 1.40
N LYS A 177 10.98 -3.47 0.90
CA LYS A 177 12.34 -2.92 1.06
C LYS A 177 12.48 -1.57 0.37
N SER A 178 11.89 -1.41 -0.82
CA SER A 178 11.89 -0.12 -1.52
C SER A 178 11.10 0.96 -0.78
N LEU A 179 9.99 0.58 -0.14
CA LEU A 179 9.14 1.48 0.67
C LEU A 179 9.86 1.96 1.94
N GLU A 180 10.62 1.09 2.60
CA GLU A 180 11.41 1.46 3.79
C GLU A 180 12.56 2.40 3.43
N GLN A 181 13.23 2.18 2.29
CA GLN A 181 14.36 2.98 1.84
C GLN A 181 13.95 4.34 1.26
N ASN A 182 12.70 4.50 0.82
CA ASN A 182 12.20 5.73 0.20
C ASN A 182 10.83 6.17 0.79
N PRO A 183 10.79 6.60 2.06
CA PRO A 183 9.55 6.89 2.78
C PRO A 183 8.95 8.29 2.60
#